data_AF-A0A3N9V2V2-F1
#
_entry.id   AF-A0A3N9V2V2-F1
#
_cell.length_a   1.000
_cell.length_b   1.000
_cell.length_c   1.000
_cell.angle_alpha   90.00
_cell.angle_beta   90.00
_cell.angle_gamma   90.00
#
_symmetry.space_group_name_H-M   'P 1'
#
loop_
_entity.id
_entity.type
_entity.pdbx_description
1 polymer ?
#
loop_
_entity_poly.entity_id
_entity_poly.type
_entity_poly.pdbx_seq_one_letter_code
_entity_poly.pdbx_strand_id
1 'polypeptide(L)' 'EYGFYSNVNPDVPHPRWSQATERRIGELQRRPTMLFNGYEEEVAYLYEGMSLTANY' A
#
# COMPACT_ATOMS: atom_id res chain seq x y z
N GLU A 1 1.70 -8.78 9.48
CA GLU A 1 2.69 -9.87 9.35
C GLU A 1 3.24 -10.11 7.95
N TYR A 2 2.87 -9.30 6.93
CA TYR A 2 3.39 -9.35 5.55
C TYR A 2 2.86 -10.55 4.74
N GLY A 3 1.87 -10.27 3.90
CA GLY A 3 1.37 -11.24 2.92
C GLY A 3 2.23 -11.28 1.65
N PHE A 4 2.07 -12.31 0.83
CA PHE A 4 2.94 -12.57 -0.33
C PHE A 4 3.07 -11.38 -1.30
N TYR A 5 1.95 -10.79 -1.73
CA TYR A 5 1.98 -9.71 -2.71
C TYR A 5 2.55 -8.41 -2.16
N SER A 6 2.31 -8.11 -0.88
CA SER A 6 2.84 -6.92 -0.20
C SER A 6 2.73 -5.60 -0.99
N ASN A 7 1.74 -5.47 -1.89
CA ASN A 7 1.49 -4.25 -2.65
C ASN A 7 1.14 -3.12 -1.67
N VAL A 8 1.74 -1.94 -1.87
CA VAL A 8 1.45 -0.76 -1.04
C VAL A 8 -0.01 -0.37 -1.24
N ASN A 9 -0.79 -0.46 -0.16
CA ASN A 9 -2.21 -0.16 -0.17
C ASN A 9 -2.59 0.61 1.12
N PRO A 10 -2.99 1.90 1.03
CA PRO A 10 -3.34 2.72 2.18
C PRO A 10 -4.63 2.27 2.89
N ASP A 11 -5.51 1.54 2.19
CA ASP A 11 -6.81 1.10 2.70
C ASP A 11 -6.71 -0.24 3.48
N VAL A 12 -5.56 -0.92 3.40
CA VAL A 12 -5.30 -2.17 4.12
C VAL A 12 -4.34 -1.91 5.28
N PRO A 13 -4.84 -1.75 6.53
CA PRO A 13 -3.98 -1.48 7.66
C PRO A 13 -3.13 -2.71 8.05
N HIS A 14 -1.97 -2.46 8.64
CA HIS A 14 -1.21 -3.49 9.32
C HIS A 14 -1.86 -3.76 10.70
N PRO A 15 -1.82 -4.98 11.27
CA PRO A 15 -2.44 -5.27 12.57
C PRO A 15 -2.02 -4.36 13.73
N ARG A 16 -0.87 -3.71 13.60
CA ARG A 16 -0.28 -2.85 14.65
C ARG A 16 -0.27 -1.36 14.30
N TRP A 17 -0.54 -0.96 13.05
CA TRP A 17 -0.50 0.44 12.64
C TRP A 17 -1.27 0.69 11.33
N SER A 18 -1.77 1.90 11.15
CA SER A 18 -2.37 2.34 9.89
C SER A 18 -1.31 2.56 8.81
N GLN A 19 -1.63 2.17 7.56
CA GLN A 19 -0.82 2.45 6.37
C GLN A 19 -1.33 3.66 5.57
N ALA A 20 -2.39 4.35 6.04
CA ALA A 20 -2.98 5.46 5.31
C ALA A 20 -2.05 6.68 5.17
N THR A 21 -1.04 6.80 6.03
CA THR A 21 -0.06 7.89 5.99
C THR A 21 1.36 7.38 6.20
N GLU A 22 2.32 8.10 5.65
CA GLU A 22 3.74 7.82 5.76
C GLU A 22 4.54 9.06 6.21
N ARG A 23 5.76 8.81 6.69
CA ARG A 23 6.75 9.85 6.98
C ARG A 23 7.85 9.77 5.94
N ARG A 24 7.83 10.66 4.96
CA ARG A 24 8.92 10.80 3.98
C ARG A 24 10.14 11.38 4.67
N ILE A 25 11.28 10.72 4.52
CA ILE A 25 12.54 11.22 5.08
C ILE A 25 12.94 12.50 4.34
N GLY A 26 13.15 13.58 5.08
CA GLY A 26 13.41 14.92 4.54
C GLY A 26 12.20 15.87 4.59
N GLU A 27 11.01 15.39 4.94
CA GLU A 27 9.81 16.21 5.13
C GLU A 27 9.46 16.35 6.62
N LEU A 28 8.91 17.50 7.01
CA LEU A 28 8.51 17.79 8.40
C LEU A 28 7.15 17.16 8.75
N GLN A 29 6.26 17.08 7.77
CA GLN A 29 4.90 16.57 7.96
C GLN A 29 4.78 15.15 7.40
N ARG A 30 3.75 14.44 7.87
CA ARG A 30 3.32 13.18 7.26
C ARG A 30 2.54 13.50 5.98
N ARG A 31 2.53 12.56 5.05
CA ARG A 31 1.74 12.65 3.83
C ARG A 31 0.85 11.41 3.66
N PRO A 32 -0.26 11.50 2.92
CA PRO A 32 -1.04 10.32 2.54
C PRO A 32 -0.18 9.34 1.76
N THR A 33 -0.32 8.05 2.05
CA THR A 33 0.33 6.99 1.26
C THR A 33 -0.47 6.76 -0.01
N MET A 34 0.23 6.66 -1.14
CA MET A 34 -0.40 6.44 -2.44
C MET A 34 -0.56 4.95 -2.72
N LEU A 35 -1.65 4.56 -3.38
CA LEU A 35 -1.86 3.19 -3.85
C LEU A 35 -0.76 2.80 -4.84
N PHE A 36 -0.27 1.56 -4.75
CA PHE A 36 0.90 1.08 -5.48
C PHE A 36 2.12 2.02 -5.35
N ASN A 37 2.20 2.77 -4.25
CA ASN A 37 3.22 3.79 -4.02
C ASN A 37 3.29 4.87 -5.12
N GLY A 38 2.17 5.13 -5.80
CA GLY A 38 2.05 6.14 -6.86
C GLY A 38 2.21 5.60 -8.28
N TYR A 39 2.39 4.28 -8.45
CA TYR A 39 2.57 3.65 -9.77
C TYR A 39 1.33 2.90 -10.24
N GLU A 40 0.14 3.36 -9.82
CA GLU A 40 -1.11 2.67 -10.11
C GLU A 40 -1.32 2.50 -11.62
N GLU A 41 -1.06 3.54 -12.41
CA GLU A 41 -1.23 3.52 -13.87
C GLU A 41 -0.35 2.46 -14.55
N GLU A 42 0.82 2.17 -13.99
CA GLU A 42 1.80 1.27 -14.56
C GLU A 42 1.70 -0.18 -14.08
N VAL A 43 1.05 -0.44 -12.94
CA VAL A 43 1.01 -1.79 -12.36
C VAL A 43 -0.38 -2.30 -12.00
N ALA A 44 -1.41 -1.46 -11.96
CA ALA A 44 -2.75 -1.89 -11.53
C ALA A 44 -3.32 -3.01 -12.41
N TYR A 45 -3.08 -2.95 -13.73
CA TYR A 45 -3.57 -3.95 -14.68
C TYR A 45 -3.01 -5.37 -14.43
N LEU A 46 -1.87 -5.51 -13.74
CA LEU A 46 -1.29 -6.81 -13.40
C LEU A 46 -2.10 -7.56 -12.34
N TYR A 47 -2.91 -6.82 -11.57
CA TYR A 47 -3.65 -7.32 -10.43
C TYR A 47 -5.17 -7.18 -10.59
N GLU A 48 -5.63 -6.64 -11.73
CA GLU A 48 -7.06 -6.46 -12.02
C GLU A 48 -7.80 -7.80 -11.99
N GLY A 49 -8.93 -7.84 -11.27
CA GLY A 49 -9.74 -9.05 -11.12
C GLY A 49 -9.16 -10.11 -10.17
N MET A 50 -8.00 -9.87 -9.54
CA MET A 50 -7.42 -10.78 -8.55
C MET A 50 -7.91 -10.48 -7.13
N SER A 51 -8.10 -11.53 -6.32
CA SER A 51 -8.30 -11.39 -4.88
C SER A 51 -6.94 -11.34 -4.17
N LEU A 52 -6.43 -10.13 -3.92
CA LEU A 52 -5.14 -9.92 -3.27
C LEU A 52 -5.16 -10.19 -1.76
N THR A 53 -6.32 -10.51 -1.20
CA THR A 53 -6.52 -10.79 0.22
C THR A 53 -6.19 -12.24 0.61
N ALA A 54 -5.84 -13.09 -0.35
CA ALA A 54 -5.81 -14.54 -0.16
C ALA A 54 -4.58 -15.09 0.60
N ASN A 55 -3.56 -14.28 0.90
CA ASN A 55 -2.30 -14.78 1.46
C ASN A 55 -1.76 -13.90 2.61
N TYR A 56 -2.60 -13.52 3.58
CA TYR A 56 -2.17 -12.88 4.83
C TYR A 56 -1.76 -13.91 5.89
#